data_AF-A0A1V0HX45-F1
#
_entry.id   AF-A0A1V0HX45-F1
#
_cell.length_a   1.000
_cell.length_b   1.000
_cell.length_c   1.000
_cell.angle_alpha   90.00
_cell.angle_beta   90.00
_cell.angle_gamma   90.00
#
_symmetry.space_group_name_H-M   'P 1'
#
loop_
_entity.id
_entity.type
_entity.pdbx_description
1 polymer ?
#
loop_
_entity_poly.entity_id
_entity_poly.type
_entity_poly.pdbx_seq_one_letter_code
_entity_poly.pdbx_strand_id
1 'polypeptide(L)'
;MEQGFYHPERGYWQTIGTPSAAILATYPEGTIDVPLRPGPDHALVDGAWVPVEPDPAGQLAAWRDSATLTRLDLASALIAAGILTQGEAEDLAAGRMPGALAALADPLPEAERSAVRLRLVGLAGFARADPMWDALLGPERADAVFGRQDGE
;
A
#
# COMPACT_ATOMS: atom_id res chain seq x y z
N MET A 1 -10.69 -18.61 -26.15
CA MET A 1 -11.14 -17.22 -25.95
C MET A 1 -11.36 -17.04 -24.46
N GLU A 2 -11.01 -15.88 -23.94
CA GLU A 2 -11.24 -15.55 -22.52
C GLU A 2 -12.74 -15.36 -22.26
N GLN A 3 -13.19 -15.67 -21.05
CA GLN A 3 -14.59 -15.50 -20.63
C GLN A 3 -14.66 -14.92 -19.22
N GLY A 4 -15.60 -13.99 -19.02
CA GLY A 4 -15.87 -13.33 -17.76
C GLY A 4 -17.01 -14.01 -17.01
N PHE A 5 -16.84 -14.21 -15.71
CA PHE A 5 -17.85 -14.76 -14.83
C PHE A 5 -18.03 -13.87 -13.60
N TYR A 6 -19.24 -13.81 -13.08
CA TYR A 6 -19.56 -13.09 -11.86
C TYR A 6 -20.43 -13.94 -10.93
N HIS A 7 -20.18 -13.85 -9.63
CA HIS A 7 -21.04 -14.40 -8.59
C HIS A 7 -21.22 -13.36 -7.47
N PRO A 8 -22.44 -13.14 -6.95
CA PRO A 8 -22.71 -12.10 -5.95
C PRO A 8 -21.78 -12.15 -4.73
N GLU A 9 -21.44 -13.35 -4.25
CA GLU A 9 -20.57 -13.52 -3.08
C GLU A 9 -19.06 -13.61 -3.40
N ARG A 10 -18.67 -13.87 -4.66
CA ARG A 10 -17.25 -14.07 -5.03
C ARG A 10 -16.69 -12.94 -5.89
N GLY A 11 -17.54 -12.09 -6.43
CA GLY A 11 -17.16 -11.06 -7.38
C GLY A 11 -16.86 -11.61 -8.77
N TYR A 12 -16.06 -10.88 -9.53
CA TYR A 12 -15.69 -11.16 -10.91
C TYR A 12 -14.43 -12.02 -11.01
N TRP A 13 -14.40 -12.98 -11.92
CA TRP A 13 -13.18 -13.63 -12.38
C TRP A 13 -13.22 -13.88 -13.88
N GLN A 14 -12.04 -14.12 -14.45
CA GLN A 14 -11.86 -14.34 -15.87
C GLN A 14 -11.02 -15.59 -16.10
N THR A 15 -11.36 -16.34 -17.14
CA THR A 15 -10.59 -17.50 -17.58
C THR A 15 -9.71 -17.12 -18.76
N ILE A 16 -8.52 -17.71 -18.84
CA ILE A 16 -7.59 -17.54 -19.98
C ILE A 16 -8.03 -18.29 -21.25
N GLY A 17 -9.17 -18.98 -21.20
CA GLY A 17 -9.70 -19.85 -22.25
C GLY A 17 -11.13 -20.29 -21.95
N THR A 18 -11.77 -20.97 -22.89
CA THR A 18 -13.15 -21.44 -22.74
C THR A 18 -13.19 -22.65 -21.78
N PRO A 19 -13.88 -22.56 -20.63
CA PRO A 19 -13.97 -23.67 -19.68
C PRO A 19 -14.74 -24.86 -20.28
N SER A 20 -14.37 -26.07 -19.89
CA SER A 20 -15.13 -27.26 -20.25
C SER A 20 -16.42 -27.34 -19.41
N ALA A 21 -17.42 -28.09 -19.90
CA ALA A 21 -18.66 -28.32 -19.16
C ALA A 21 -18.42 -28.93 -17.76
N ALA A 22 -17.41 -29.78 -17.63
CA ALA A 22 -17.00 -30.35 -16.34
C ALA A 22 -16.49 -29.27 -15.37
N ILE A 23 -15.78 -28.24 -15.86
CA ILE A 23 -15.33 -27.12 -15.03
C ILE A 23 -16.50 -26.21 -14.68
N LEU A 24 -17.36 -25.87 -15.64
CA LEU A 24 -18.55 -25.04 -15.41
C LEU A 24 -19.47 -25.66 -14.35
N ALA A 25 -19.61 -26.99 -14.32
CA ALA A 25 -20.39 -27.70 -13.31
C ALA A 25 -19.81 -27.61 -11.88
N THR A 26 -18.55 -27.17 -11.72
CA THR A 26 -17.95 -26.91 -10.41
C THR A 26 -18.12 -25.47 -9.94
N TYR A 27 -18.64 -24.58 -10.79
CA TYR A 27 -18.87 -23.19 -10.41
C TYR A 27 -20.06 -23.10 -9.45
N PRO A 28 -20.01 -22.20 -8.45
CA PRO A 28 -21.11 -22.03 -7.52
C PRO A 28 -22.42 -21.68 -8.22
N GLU A 29 -23.53 -22.15 -7.67
CA GLU A 29 -24.87 -21.73 -8.10
C GLU A 29 -24.99 -20.20 -7.99
N GLY A 30 -25.59 -19.55 -8.99
CA GLY A 30 -25.64 -18.09 -9.07
C GLY A 30 -24.47 -17.46 -9.84
N THR A 31 -23.54 -18.26 -10.35
CA THR A 31 -22.53 -17.80 -11.31
C THR A 31 -23.18 -17.47 -12.65
N ILE A 32 -22.94 -16.27 -13.17
CA ILE A 32 -23.41 -15.79 -14.47
C ILE A 32 -22.23 -15.47 -15.39
N ASP A 33 -22.44 -15.64 -16.70
CA ASP A 33 -21.52 -15.15 -17.74
C ASP A 33 -21.73 -13.64 -17.92
N VAL A 34 -20.62 -12.90 -17.99
CA VAL A 34 -20.62 -11.45 -18.14
C VAL A 34 -19.57 -11.04 -19.16
N PRO A 35 -19.72 -9.86 -19.81
CA PRO A 35 -18.68 -9.33 -20.67
C PRO A 35 -17.34 -9.20 -19.93
N LEU A 36 -16.23 -9.15 -20.66
CA LEU A 36 -14.93 -8.89 -20.04
C LEU A 36 -14.91 -7.51 -19.39
N ARG A 37 -14.38 -7.43 -18.17
CA ARG A 37 -14.25 -6.17 -17.45
C ARG A 37 -13.32 -5.22 -18.21
N PRO A 38 -13.75 -3.99 -18.57
CA PRO A 38 -12.92 -3.05 -19.33
C PRO A 38 -11.65 -2.61 -18.60
N GLY A 39 -11.73 -2.47 -17.27
CA GLY A 39 -10.63 -2.03 -16.42
C GLY A 39 -10.96 -2.12 -14.93
N PRO A 40 -10.01 -1.79 -14.04
CA PRO A 40 -10.22 -1.85 -12.59
C PRO A 40 -11.32 -0.90 -12.10
N ASP A 41 -11.50 0.24 -12.77
CA ASP A 41 -12.48 1.27 -12.40
C ASP A 41 -13.86 1.02 -13.02
N HIS A 42 -14.28 -0.25 -13.11
CA HIS A 42 -15.61 -0.61 -13.60
C HIS A 42 -16.29 -1.59 -12.64
N ALA A 43 -17.51 -1.28 -12.25
CA ALA A 43 -18.38 -2.17 -11.49
C ALA A 43 -19.46 -2.77 -12.40
N LEU A 44 -19.86 -4.01 -12.11
CA LEU A 44 -20.95 -4.66 -12.80
C LEU A 44 -22.28 -4.21 -12.18
N VAL A 45 -23.09 -3.46 -12.94
CA VAL A 45 -24.41 -2.98 -12.54
C VAL A 45 -25.41 -3.48 -13.58
N ASP A 46 -26.40 -4.26 -13.15
CA ASP A 46 -27.44 -4.84 -14.02
C ASP A 46 -26.89 -5.55 -15.28
N GLY A 47 -25.76 -6.25 -15.13
CA GLY A 47 -25.12 -7.00 -16.22
C GLY A 47 -24.27 -6.17 -17.18
N ALA A 48 -24.13 -4.86 -16.94
CA ALA A 48 -23.26 -3.97 -17.71
C ALA A 48 -22.10 -3.45 -16.84
N TRP A 49 -20.93 -3.30 -17.45
CA TRP A 49 -19.80 -2.63 -16.80
C TRP A 49 -20.00 -1.12 -16.84
N VAL A 50 -20.16 -0.51 -15.67
CA VAL A 50 -20.30 0.93 -15.51
C VAL A 50 -19.01 1.47 -14.92
N PRO A 51 -18.40 2.53 -15.53
CA PRO A 51 -17.28 3.22 -14.92
C PRO A 51 -17.66 3.69 -13.51
N VAL A 52 -16.84 3.33 -12.54
CA VAL A 52 -16.95 3.88 -11.19
C VAL A 52 -15.87 4.92 -11.01
N GLU A 53 -16.18 5.95 -10.24
CA GLU A 53 -15.16 6.89 -9.81
C GLU A 53 -14.09 6.10 -9.04
N PRO A 54 -12.79 6.34 -9.30
CA PRO A 54 -11.75 5.71 -8.52
C PRO A 54 -12.02 5.97 -7.03
N ASP A 55 -11.62 5.03 -6.18
CA ASP A 55 -11.58 5.21 -4.73
C ASP A 55 -10.13 5.52 -4.32
N PRO A 56 -9.71 6.82 -4.30
CA PRO A 56 -8.37 7.19 -3.87
C PRO A 56 -8.00 6.67 -2.48
N ALA A 57 -8.97 6.60 -1.57
CA ALA A 57 -8.71 6.13 -0.21
C ALA A 57 -8.40 4.64 -0.19
N GLY A 58 -9.21 3.83 -0.89
CA GLY A 58 -8.98 2.39 -1.05
C GLY A 58 -7.67 2.08 -1.79
N GLN A 59 -7.35 2.85 -2.84
CA GLN A 59 -6.09 2.69 -3.59
C GLN A 59 -4.87 3.04 -2.73
N LEU A 60 -4.94 4.12 -1.95
CA LEU A 60 -3.87 4.53 -1.06
C LEU A 60 -3.66 3.50 0.07
N ALA A 61 -4.75 2.97 0.63
CA ALA A 61 -4.67 1.90 1.62
C ALA A 61 -4.00 0.65 1.04
N ALA A 62 -4.43 0.19 -0.14
CA ALA A 62 -3.83 -0.96 -0.81
C ALA A 62 -2.35 -0.74 -1.18
N TRP A 63 -1.97 0.48 -1.56
CA TRP A 63 -0.57 0.84 -1.78
C TRP A 63 0.22 0.74 -0.47
N ARG A 64 -0.27 1.33 0.62
CA ARG A 64 0.40 1.29 1.94
C ARG A 64 0.66 -0.14 2.43
N ASP A 65 -0.23 -1.09 2.14
CA ASP A 65 -0.05 -2.50 2.50
C ASP A 65 1.19 -3.14 1.88
N SER A 66 1.65 -2.63 0.73
CA SER A 66 2.82 -3.13 0.00
C SER A 66 3.96 -2.10 -0.12
N ALA A 67 3.75 -0.88 0.39
CA ALA A 67 4.66 0.24 0.21
C ALA A 67 5.99 0.00 0.90
N THR A 68 7.08 0.05 0.12
CA THR A 68 8.45 0.06 0.62
C THR A 68 9.18 1.24 0.00
N LEU A 69 9.56 2.21 0.82
CA LEU A 69 10.30 3.39 0.38
C LEU A 69 11.80 3.10 0.39
N THR A 70 12.52 3.64 -0.59
CA THR A 70 13.97 3.75 -0.45
C THR A 70 14.30 4.76 0.64
N ARG A 71 15.55 4.75 1.12
CA ARG A 71 16.01 5.73 2.11
C ARG A 71 15.84 7.18 1.62
N LEU A 72 16.06 7.45 0.33
CA LEU A 72 15.92 8.78 -0.25
C LEU A 72 14.44 9.20 -0.30
N ASP A 73 13.56 8.30 -0.72
CA ASP A 73 12.12 8.58 -0.78
C ASP A 73 11.55 8.77 0.63
N LEU A 74 12.00 7.97 1.60
CA LEU A 74 11.65 8.13 3.01
C LEU A 74 12.09 9.50 3.54
N ALA A 75 13.34 9.90 3.28
CA ALA A 75 13.84 11.20 3.70
C ALA A 75 13.00 12.35 3.13
N SER A 76 12.64 12.25 1.85
CA SER A 76 11.79 13.22 1.15
C SER A 76 10.38 13.26 1.74
N ALA A 77 9.78 12.09 2.01
CA ALA A 77 8.47 11.98 2.63
C ALA A 77 8.44 12.56 4.05
N LEU A 78 9.49 12.35 4.84
CA LEU A 78 9.61 12.89 6.19
C LEU A 78 9.80 14.41 6.20
N ILE A 79 10.48 14.99 5.19
CA ILE A 79 10.50 16.45 4.98
C ILE A 79 9.09 16.96 4.65
N ALA A 80 8.40 16.30 3.71
CA ALA A 80 7.05 16.70 3.29
C ALA A 80 6.05 16.62 4.45
N ALA A 81 6.24 15.67 5.37
CA ALA A 81 5.47 15.55 6.60
C ALA A 81 5.87 16.56 7.69
N GLY A 82 6.89 17.40 7.46
CA GLY A 82 7.40 18.37 8.42
C GLY A 82 8.12 17.75 9.63
N ILE A 83 8.53 16.48 9.52
CA ILE A 83 9.21 15.75 10.60
C ILE A 83 10.71 16.06 10.58
N LEU A 84 11.30 16.14 9.38
CA LEU A 84 12.73 16.44 9.21
C LEU A 84 12.94 17.80 8.56
N THR A 85 14.02 18.44 8.97
CA THR A 85 14.64 19.51 8.18
C THR A 85 15.42 18.93 6.98
N GLN A 86 15.79 19.80 6.03
CA GLN A 86 16.59 19.39 4.87
C GLN A 86 17.93 18.72 5.29
N GLY A 87 18.64 19.30 6.27
CA GLY A 87 19.91 18.73 6.73
C GLY A 87 19.74 17.38 7.42
N GLU A 88 18.67 17.20 8.19
CA GLU A 88 18.34 15.92 8.82
C GLU A 88 17.94 14.84 7.81
N ALA A 89 17.30 15.24 6.71
CA ALA A 89 16.98 14.33 5.62
C ALA A 89 18.24 13.89 4.86
N GLU A 90 19.22 14.78 4.68
CA GLU A 90 20.53 14.43 4.11
C GLU A 90 21.31 13.48 5.03
N ASP A 91 21.23 13.69 6.35
CA ASP A 91 21.75 12.73 7.32
C ASP A 91 21.10 11.36 7.17
N LEU A 92 19.76 11.32 7.11
CA LEU A 92 19.04 10.06 6.90
C LEU A 92 19.46 9.40 5.60
N ALA A 93 19.51 10.15 4.49
CA ALA A 93 19.90 9.65 3.16
C ALA A 93 21.31 9.05 3.15
N ALA A 94 22.23 9.62 3.93
CA ALA A 94 23.58 9.12 4.11
C ALA A 94 23.70 7.97 5.13
N GLY A 95 22.58 7.47 5.68
CA GLY A 95 22.55 6.40 6.67
C GLY A 95 22.97 6.85 8.07
N ARG A 96 22.90 8.14 8.38
CA ARG A 96 23.10 8.68 9.74
C ARG A 96 21.75 8.85 10.42
N MET A 97 21.76 8.81 11.75
CA MET A 97 20.55 9.01 12.54
C MET A 97 20.21 10.51 12.62
N PRO A 98 19.04 10.97 12.14
CA PRO A 98 18.61 12.35 12.30
C PRO A 98 18.25 12.66 13.75
N GLY A 99 18.49 13.91 14.17
CA GLY A 99 18.20 14.37 15.53
C GLY A 99 16.72 14.26 15.89
N ALA A 100 15.82 14.70 15.01
CA ALA A 100 14.38 14.59 15.20
C ALA A 100 13.90 13.13 15.38
N LEU A 101 14.40 12.18 14.58
CA LEU A 101 14.03 10.76 14.76
C LEU A 101 14.64 10.17 16.03
N ALA A 102 15.85 10.58 16.41
CA ALA A 102 16.44 10.17 17.68
C ALA A 102 15.59 10.64 18.87
N ALA A 103 15.16 11.90 18.86
CA ALA A 103 14.30 12.48 19.89
C ALA A 103 12.93 11.77 19.98
N LEU A 104 12.36 11.37 18.84
CA LEU A 104 11.12 10.58 18.80
C LEU A 104 11.30 9.16 19.36
N ALA A 105 12.49 8.58 19.21
CA ALA A 105 12.81 7.26 19.74
C ALA A 105 13.19 7.28 21.23
N ASP A 106 13.63 8.42 21.77
CA ASP A 106 14.07 8.56 23.16
C ASP A 106 13.01 8.15 24.22
N PRO A 107 11.69 8.43 24.09
CA PRO A 107 10.71 7.95 25.05
C PRO A 107 10.44 6.43 24.96
N LEU A 108 10.87 5.74 23.89
CA LEU A 108 10.63 4.31 23.74
C LEU A 108 11.45 3.47 24.73
N PRO A 109 10.99 2.26 25.08
CA PRO A 109 11.80 1.29 25.81
C PRO A 109 13.14 1.04 25.12
N GLU A 110 14.19 0.75 25.90
CA GLU A 110 15.56 0.61 25.38
C GLU A 110 15.68 -0.39 24.22
N ALA A 111 15.00 -1.53 24.31
CA ALA A 111 15.00 -2.54 23.27
C ALA A 111 14.40 -2.01 21.95
N GLU A 112 13.31 -1.26 22.02
CA GLU A 112 12.64 -0.67 20.86
C GLU A 112 13.47 0.48 20.29
N ARG A 113 13.95 1.40 21.13
CA ARG A 113 14.81 2.52 20.74
C ARG A 113 16.05 2.03 19.97
N SER A 114 16.72 1.01 20.50
CA SER A 114 17.89 0.39 19.87
C SER A 114 17.52 -0.26 18.53
N ALA A 115 16.40 -0.98 18.44
CA ALA A 115 15.93 -1.58 17.19
C ALA A 115 15.61 -0.52 16.12
N VAL A 116 14.93 0.57 16.50
CA VAL A 116 14.61 1.68 15.59
C VAL A 116 15.89 2.31 15.03
N ARG A 117 16.86 2.63 15.89
CA ARG A 117 18.14 3.22 15.48
C ARG A 117 18.89 2.32 14.50
N LEU A 118 18.99 1.02 14.81
CA LEU A 118 19.66 0.05 13.94
C LEU A 118 18.98 -0.09 12.58
N ARG A 119 17.64 -0.08 12.55
CA ARG A 119 16.88 -0.17 11.29
C ARG A 119 17.04 1.07 10.43
N LEU A 120 16.89 2.27 11.00
CA LEU A 120 17.02 3.52 10.25
C LEU A 120 18.41 3.69 9.62
N VAL A 121 19.46 3.31 10.35
CA VAL A 121 20.85 3.37 9.88
C VAL A 121 21.18 2.20 8.94
N GLY A 122 20.70 1.00 9.22
CA GLY A 122 21.13 -0.23 8.56
C GLY A 122 20.31 -0.65 7.32
N LEU A 123 19.01 -0.32 7.26
CA LEU A 123 18.13 -0.79 6.18
C LEU A 123 18.15 0.13 4.97
N ALA A 124 18.24 -0.46 3.77
CA ALA A 124 18.14 0.28 2.51
C ALA A 124 16.69 0.54 2.06
N GLY A 125 15.72 -0.22 2.60
CA GLY A 125 14.31 -0.15 2.25
C GLY A 125 13.42 -0.20 3.50
N PHE A 126 12.33 0.55 3.46
CA PHE A 126 11.48 0.84 4.59
C PHE A 126 10.03 0.53 4.25
N ALA A 127 9.54 -0.63 4.69
CA ALA A 127 8.16 -1.03 4.50
C ALA A 127 7.25 -0.25 5.45
N ARG A 128 6.09 0.25 4.97
CA ARG A 128 5.06 0.84 5.85
C ARG A 128 4.58 -0.16 6.90
N ALA A 129 4.51 -1.43 6.52
CA ALA A 129 4.11 -2.54 7.38
C ALA A 129 5.09 -2.84 8.53
N ASP A 130 6.28 -2.22 8.57
CA ASP A 130 7.18 -2.37 9.72
C ASP A 130 6.56 -1.68 10.95
N PRO A 131 6.34 -2.42 12.07
CA PRO A 131 5.74 -1.86 13.28
C PRO A 131 6.58 -0.74 13.93
N MET A 132 7.85 -0.60 13.54
CA MET A 132 8.69 0.53 13.92
C MET A 132 8.00 1.87 13.67
N TRP A 133 7.26 2.03 12.57
CA TRP A 133 6.67 3.31 12.21
C TRP A 133 5.57 3.74 13.17
N ASP A 134 4.71 2.79 13.55
CA ASP A 134 3.64 3.07 14.51
C ASP A 134 4.22 3.34 15.91
N ALA A 135 5.30 2.63 16.29
CA ALA A 135 6.00 2.91 17.54
C ALA A 135 6.68 4.29 17.55
N LEU A 136 7.32 4.68 16.45
CA LEU A 136 8.11 5.91 16.36
C LEU A 136 7.25 7.16 16.12
N LEU A 137 6.23 7.07 15.27
CA LEU A 137 5.45 8.20 14.78
C LEU A 137 3.99 8.15 15.21
N GLY A 138 3.48 6.99 15.61
CA GLY A 138 2.04 6.72 15.69
C GLY A 138 1.43 6.45 14.31
N PRO A 139 0.25 5.79 14.28
CA PRO A 139 -0.35 5.30 13.04
C PRO A 139 -0.70 6.43 12.05
N GLU A 140 -1.26 7.54 12.53
CA GLU A 140 -1.67 8.65 11.66
C GLU A 140 -0.48 9.32 10.95
N ARG A 141 0.61 9.56 11.68
CA ARG A 141 1.81 10.19 11.11
C ARG A 141 2.59 9.21 10.24
N ALA A 142 2.64 7.94 10.61
CA ALA A 142 3.19 6.90 9.76
C ALA A 142 2.44 6.87 8.42
N ASP A 143 1.11 6.85 8.44
CA ASP A 143 0.31 6.92 7.22
C ASP A 143 0.58 8.18 6.40
N ALA A 144 0.75 9.34 7.03
CA ALA A 144 1.08 10.57 6.32
C ALA A 144 2.43 10.49 5.57
N VAL A 145 3.46 9.89 6.18
CA VAL A 145 4.76 9.65 5.52
C VAL A 145 4.60 8.71 4.32
N PHE A 146 3.76 7.69 4.45
CA PHE A 146 3.41 6.78 3.37
C PHE A 146 2.11 7.23 2.67
N GLY A 147 1.93 8.52 2.43
CA GLY A 147 0.65 9.08 2.01
C GLY A 147 0.69 10.02 0.80
N ARG A 148 1.86 10.59 0.50
CA ARG A 148 2.01 11.61 -0.54
C ARG A 148 2.88 11.08 -1.67
N GLN A 149 2.23 10.56 -2.72
CA GLN A 149 2.68 10.87 -4.05
C GLN A 149 1.88 12.10 -4.48
N ASP A 150 2.40 13.30 -4.22
CA ASP A 150 2.01 14.45 -5.05
C ASP A 150 2.61 14.18 -6.43
N GLY A 151 1.92 13.34 -7.21
CA GLY A 151 2.10 13.23 -8.64
C GLY A 151 1.26 14.31 -9.29
N GLU A 152 1.89 15.46 -9.51
CA GLU A 152 1.61 16.27 -10.69
C GLU A 152 2.44 15.72 -11.85
#